data_AF-A0A6L5YCM2-F1
#
_entry.id   AF-A0A6L5YCM2-F1
#
_cell.length_a   1.000
_cell.length_b   1.000
_cell.length_c   1.000
_cell.angle_alpha   90.00
_cell.angle_beta   90.00
_cell.angle_gamma   90.00
#
_symmetry.space_group_name_H-M   'P 1'
#
loop_
_entity.id
_entity.type
_entity.pdbx_description
1 polymer ?
#
loop_
_entity_poly.entity_id
_entity_poly.type
_entity_poly.pdbx_seq_one_letter_code
_entity_poly.pdbx_strand_id
1 'polypeptide(L)'
;MKRTLFPGYTIGTDAYRDIVAICSACGRRAVIIGGKRALAAAEAKIRAAVEASAIFITDVQWYGGEASLENIERLAAIPSVQAADMIFAVGGGKAIDTCKVLAHRTNRPFFTFPTIASTCASCTSLGILYHPDGSLREYSFSKVPCRHIFIDPQIIADAPAQYLWAGIGDTMAKYYESTTSSRGCSPEHSDAMGICMSAMCAEPMLKWGAQALKDCRAHAVTAALTEVILGIIVSTGLVSNFVQVDFTTGAAHAMYNGFTVLPEVEENGHLHGEIVAYGILILLLMDKRLDEFEKVYRFNRTMGLPTCLKDINTAEDRVPQAADKALKGIDVRVYPYEVTKDMIIAAVRQLEEYSAANR
;
A
#
# COMPACT_ATOMS: atom_id res chain seq x y z
N MET A 1 28.93 6.39 5.72
CA MET A 1 28.44 5.78 4.46
C MET A 1 26.92 5.79 4.48
N LYS A 2 26.25 6.40 3.50
CA LYS A 2 24.78 6.27 3.31
C LYS A 2 24.55 5.11 2.31
N ARG A 3 23.65 4.17 2.63
CA ARG A 3 23.31 3.01 1.77
C ARG A 3 21.79 3.00 1.55
N THR A 4 21.39 2.87 0.29
CA THR A 4 19.99 2.68 -0.14
C THR A 4 19.92 1.42 -0.98
N LEU A 5 18.89 0.60 -0.75
CA LEU A 5 18.68 -0.69 -1.42
C LEU A 5 17.31 -0.69 -2.08
N PHE A 6 17.20 -1.35 -3.22
CA PHE A 6 15.94 -1.51 -3.95
C PHE A 6 15.74 -2.98 -4.32
N PRO A 7 14.50 -3.49 -4.26
CA PRO A 7 14.20 -4.82 -4.73
C PRO A 7 14.19 -4.87 -6.25
N GLY A 8 14.58 -6.01 -6.82
CA GLY A 8 14.17 -6.37 -8.18
C GLY A 8 12.70 -6.82 -8.20
N TYR A 9 12.09 -6.90 -9.38
CA TYR A 9 10.78 -7.52 -9.56
C TYR A 9 10.69 -8.31 -10.87
N THR A 10 9.85 -9.34 -10.88
CA THR A 10 9.41 -10.08 -12.07
C THR A 10 7.89 -9.99 -12.13
N ILE A 11 7.33 -9.70 -13.30
CA ILE A 11 5.88 -9.68 -13.52
C ILE A 11 5.50 -10.53 -14.73
N GLY A 12 4.48 -11.36 -14.57
CA GLY A 12 4.00 -12.29 -15.60
C GLY A 12 3.23 -13.44 -14.99
N THR A 13 2.35 -14.08 -15.75
CA THR A 13 1.59 -15.26 -15.26
C THR A 13 2.50 -16.47 -15.00
N ASP A 14 3.74 -16.39 -15.44
CA ASP A 14 4.82 -17.34 -15.19
C ASP A 14 5.95 -16.75 -14.34
N ALA A 15 5.74 -15.60 -13.66
CA ALA A 15 6.76 -14.93 -12.85
C ALA A 15 7.43 -15.83 -11.81
N TYR A 16 6.72 -16.84 -11.30
CA TYR A 16 7.26 -17.75 -10.29
C TYR A 16 8.33 -18.70 -10.85
N ARG A 17 8.44 -18.85 -12.19
CA ARG A 17 9.53 -19.62 -12.81
C ARG A 17 10.91 -19.04 -12.50
N ASP A 18 11.00 -17.74 -12.21
CA ASP A 18 12.26 -17.08 -11.86
C ASP A 18 12.72 -17.36 -10.42
N ILE A 19 11.90 -18.02 -9.57
CA ILE A 19 12.24 -18.29 -8.17
C ILE A 19 13.59 -18.98 -8.07
N VAL A 20 13.85 -20.02 -8.88
CA VAL A 20 15.11 -20.77 -8.81
C VAL A 20 16.30 -19.88 -9.18
N ALA A 21 16.20 -19.14 -10.29
CA ALA A 21 17.28 -18.28 -10.77
C ALA A 21 17.64 -17.18 -9.74
N ILE A 22 16.64 -16.60 -9.09
CA ILE A 22 16.80 -15.45 -8.20
C ILE A 22 17.17 -15.87 -6.77
N CYS A 23 16.55 -16.94 -6.26
CA CYS A 23 16.68 -17.32 -4.86
C CYS A 23 17.88 -18.25 -4.58
N SER A 24 18.46 -18.91 -5.58
CA SER A 24 19.52 -19.90 -5.38
C SER A 24 20.77 -19.35 -4.68
N ALA A 25 21.04 -18.04 -4.81
CA ALA A 25 22.16 -17.39 -4.13
C ALA A 25 21.90 -17.12 -2.63
N CYS A 26 20.66 -17.28 -2.15
CA CYS A 26 20.24 -16.96 -0.79
C CYS A 26 20.11 -18.18 0.13
N GLY A 27 20.21 -19.39 -0.41
CA GLY A 27 20.11 -20.64 0.36
C GLY A 27 19.34 -21.71 -0.38
N ARG A 28 19.04 -22.81 0.32
CA ARG A 28 18.27 -23.94 -0.23
C ARG A 28 16.94 -24.14 0.48
N ARG A 29 16.75 -23.54 1.65
CA ARG A 29 15.62 -23.80 2.54
C ARG A 29 14.72 -22.59 2.58
N ALA A 30 13.54 -22.67 1.98
CA ALA A 30 12.56 -21.60 2.04
C ALA A 30 11.37 -22.01 2.92
N VAL A 31 10.87 -21.10 3.74
CA VAL A 31 9.57 -21.26 4.40
C VAL A 31 8.56 -20.34 3.73
N ILE A 32 7.38 -20.88 3.40
CA ILE A 32 6.28 -20.08 2.86
C ILE A 32 5.41 -19.62 4.02
N ILE A 33 5.22 -18.31 4.14
CA ILE A 33 4.38 -17.72 5.19
C ILE A 33 3.39 -16.78 4.53
N GLY A 34 2.10 -16.94 4.82
CA GLY A 34 1.08 -16.15 4.15
C GLY A 34 -0.31 -16.19 4.76
N GLY A 35 -1.24 -15.43 4.18
CA GLY A 35 -2.66 -15.48 4.53
C GLY A 35 -3.33 -16.74 3.97
N LYS A 36 -4.39 -17.25 4.61
CA LYS A 36 -5.06 -18.50 4.17
C LYS A 36 -5.48 -18.48 2.68
N ARG A 37 -6.14 -17.40 2.24
CA ARG A 37 -6.53 -17.22 0.83
C ARG A 37 -5.33 -17.06 -0.11
N ALA A 38 -4.30 -16.35 0.35
CA ALA A 38 -3.09 -16.11 -0.42
C ALA A 38 -2.30 -17.41 -0.66
N LEU A 39 -2.14 -18.22 0.40
CA LEU A 39 -1.49 -19.53 0.32
C LEU A 39 -2.26 -20.46 -0.62
N ALA A 40 -3.59 -20.52 -0.51
CA ALA A 40 -4.43 -21.31 -1.42
C ALA A 40 -4.26 -20.92 -2.90
N ALA A 41 -4.00 -19.64 -3.19
CA ALA A 41 -3.82 -19.15 -4.56
C ALA A 41 -2.40 -19.36 -5.12
N ALA A 42 -1.37 -19.29 -4.27
CA ALA A 42 0.02 -19.21 -4.72
C ALA A 42 0.88 -20.43 -4.40
N GLU A 43 0.57 -21.20 -3.34
CA GLU A 43 1.45 -22.28 -2.85
C GLU A 43 1.75 -23.32 -3.93
N ALA A 44 0.72 -23.80 -4.63
CA ALA A 44 0.89 -24.83 -5.66
C ALA A 44 1.84 -24.36 -6.79
N LYS A 45 1.71 -23.08 -7.21
CA LYS A 45 2.59 -22.47 -8.22
C LYS A 45 4.02 -22.33 -7.70
N ILE A 46 4.20 -21.92 -6.43
CA ILE A 46 5.53 -21.80 -5.81
C ILE A 46 6.21 -23.17 -5.73
N ARG A 47 5.49 -24.21 -5.30
CA ARG A 47 6.02 -25.58 -5.21
C ARG A 47 6.41 -26.13 -6.57
N ALA A 48 5.54 -25.96 -7.58
CA ALA A 48 5.82 -26.38 -8.95
C ALA A 48 7.08 -25.69 -9.50
N ALA A 49 7.27 -24.41 -9.20
CA ALA A 49 8.45 -23.66 -9.65
C ALA A 49 9.78 -24.16 -9.07
N VAL A 50 9.78 -24.81 -7.90
CA VAL A 50 10.99 -25.30 -7.23
C VAL A 50 11.16 -26.83 -7.27
N GLU A 51 10.17 -27.57 -7.78
CA GLU A 51 10.10 -29.04 -7.73
C GLU A 51 11.36 -29.76 -8.25
N ALA A 52 11.92 -29.28 -9.36
CA ALA A 52 13.12 -29.85 -9.98
C ALA A 52 14.41 -29.09 -9.63
N SER A 53 14.44 -28.37 -8.50
CA SER A 53 15.55 -27.50 -8.09
C SER A 53 16.19 -27.93 -6.77
N ALA A 54 17.28 -27.25 -6.39
CA ALA A 54 17.91 -27.44 -5.08
C ALA A 54 17.18 -26.68 -3.93
N ILE A 55 16.14 -25.90 -4.25
CA ILE A 55 15.34 -25.18 -3.26
C ILE A 55 14.24 -26.12 -2.75
N PHE A 56 14.17 -26.31 -1.44
CA PHE A 56 13.12 -27.06 -0.78
C PHE A 56 12.32 -26.19 0.18
N ILE A 57 11.01 -26.46 0.21
CA ILE A 57 10.08 -25.77 1.11
C ILE A 57 10.06 -26.51 2.45
N THR A 58 10.56 -25.86 3.51
CA THR A 58 10.62 -26.45 4.86
C THR A 58 9.24 -26.59 5.48
N ASP A 59 8.36 -25.63 5.22
CA ASP A 59 7.01 -25.59 5.75
C ASP A 59 6.15 -24.53 5.05
N VAL A 60 4.84 -24.59 5.32
CA VAL A 60 3.86 -23.57 4.95
C VAL A 60 3.10 -23.13 6.19
N GLN A 61 3.22 -21.85 6.53
CA GLN A 61 2.68 -21.32 7.78
C GLN A 61 1.68 -20.19 7.52
N TRP A 62 0.53 -20.26 8.19
CA TRP A 62 -0.36 -19.11 8.27
C TRP A 62 0.26 -18.05 9.17
N TYR A 63 0.27 -16.79 8.72
CA TYR A 63 0.90 -15.68 9.46
C TYR A 63 0.23 -15.38 10.81
N GLY A 64 -1.06 -15.70 10.96
CA GLY A 64 -1.81 -15.51 12.21
C GLY A 64 -2.88 -14.41 12.18
N GLY A 65 -3.14 -13.80 11.02
CA GLY A 65 -4.30 -12.91 10.81
C GLY A 65 -3.99 -11.43 11.05
N GLU A 66 -3.14 -11.11 12.01
CA GLU A 66 -2.69 -9.74 12.28
C GLU A 66 -1.18 -9.60 12.17
N ALA A 67 -0.74 -8.47 11.63
CA ALA A 67 0.67 -8.10 11.59
C ALA A 67 1.11 -7.60 12.97
N SER A 68 1.20 -8.53 13.92
CA SER A 68 1.46 -8.24 15.33
C SER A 68 2.76 -8.90 15.81
N LEU A 69 3.32 -8.37 16.89
CA LEU A 69 4.55 -8.94 17.47
C LEU A 69 4.34 -10.37 17.97
N GLU A 70 3.16 -10.66 18.51
CA GLU A 70 2.78 -11.95 19.05
C GLU A 70 2.79 -13.02 17.94
N ASN A 71 2.27 -12.68 16.76
CA ASN A 71 2.30 -13.56 15.60
C ASN A 71 3.71 -13.73 15.02
N ILE A 72 4.52 -12.67 15.01
CA ILE A 72 5.92 -12.73 14.60
C ILE A 72 6.73 -13.65 15.53
N GLU A 73 6.55 -13.52 16.84
CA GLU A 73 7.23 -14.34 17.85
C GLU A 73 6.78 -15.80 17.78
N ARG A 74 5.48 -16.05 17.61
CA ARG A 74 4.95 -17.39 17.36
C ARG A 74 5.62 -18.04 16.15
N LEU A 75 5.71 -17.34 15.01
CA LEU A 75 6.36 -17.85 13.81
C LEU A 75 7.86 -18.10 14.03
N ALA A 76 8.55 -17.18 14.73
CA ALA A 76 9.97 -17.30 15.03
C ALA A 76 10.31 -18.53 15.91
N ALA A 77 9.35 -19.00 16.71
CA ALA A 77 9.50 -20.17 17.57
C ALA A 77 9.31 -21.52 16.85
N ILE A 78 8.79 -21.52 15.61
CA ILE A 78 8.51 -22.77 14.88
C ILE A 78 9.83 -23.38 14.36
N PRO A 79 10.16 -24.64 14.67
CA PRO A 79 11.44 -25.25 14.27
C PRO A 79 11.68 -25.25 12.75
N SER A 80 10.64 -25.48 11.95
CA SER A 80 10.72 -25.49 10.48
C SER A 80 10.94 -24.08 9.90
N VAL A 81 10.45 -23.03 10.58
CA VAL A 81 10.74 -21.63 10.25
C VAL A 81 12.18 -21.32 10.63
N GLN A 82 12.67 -21.74 11.80
CA GLN A 82 14.06 -21.54 12.22
C GLN A 82 15.07 -22.24 11.29
N ALA A 83 14.69 -23.41 10.76
CA ALA A 83 15.47 -24.15 9.80
C ALA A 83 15.49 -23.55 8.39
N ALA A 84 14.69 -22.51 8.08
CA ALA A 84 14.70 -21.89 6.76
C ALA A 84 15.81 -20.83 6.62
N ASP A 85 16.51 -20.87 5.48
CA ASP A 85 17.54 -19.90 5.09
C ASP A 85 16.88 -18.59 4.61
N MET A 86 15.68 -18.68 4.02
CA MET A 86 14.93 -17.55 3.44
C MET A 86 13.43 -17.66 3.69
N ILE A 87 12.75 -16.51 3.64
CA ILE A 87 11.29 -16.42 3.84
C ILE A 87 10.60 -16.03 2.53
N PHE A 88 9.59 -16.79 2.14
CA PHE A 88 8.67 -16.45 1.05
C PHE A 88 7.38 -15.88 1.67
N ALA A 89 7.21 -14.56 1.54
CA ALA A 89 6.10 -13.80 2.11
C ALA A 89 4.96 -13.70 1.09
N VAL A 90 3.84 -14.39 1.35
CA VAL A 90 2.75 -14.57 0.37
C VAL A 90 1.46 -13.91 0.86
N GLY A 91 0.99 -12.90 0.14
CA GLY A 91 -0.32 -12.31 0.43
C GLY A 91 -0.42 -10.81 0.24
N GLY A 92 -1.31 -10.18 1.03
CA GLY A 92 -1.45 -8.74 1.12
C GLY A 92 -0.56 -8.12 2.20
N GLY A 93 -0.73 -6.82 2.45
CA GLY A 93 0.13 -6.02 3.31
C GLY A 93 0.43 -6.62 4.69
N LYS A 94 -0.59 -7.03 5.45
CA LYS A 94 -0.40 -7.60 6.80
C LYS A 94 0.47 -8.86 6.79
N ALA A 95 0.20 -9.80 5.88
CA ALA A 95 0.99 -11.03 5.79
C ALA A 95 2.45 -10.73 5.40
N ILE A 96 2.65 -9.80 4.45
CA ILE A 96 3.97 -9.39 3.99
C ILE A 96 4.74 -8.67 5.11
N ASP A 97 4.09 -7.77 5.84
CA ASP A 97 4.73 -7.02 6.93
C ASP A 97 5.10 -7.92 8.11
N THR A 98 4.28 -8.92 8.46
CA THR A 98 4.66 -9.97 9.42
C THR A 98 5.97 -10.65 9.00
N CYS A 99 6.06 -11.07 7.74
CA CYS A 99 7.23 -11.78 7.22
C CYS A 99 8.45 -10.87 7.12
N LYS A 100 8.26 -9.62 6.72
CA LYS A 100 9.30 -8.58 6.62
C LYS A 100 9.95 -8.35 7.97
N VAL A 101 9.15 -8.10 9.01
CA VAL A 101 9.68 -7.87 10.36
C VAL A 101 10.32 -9.14 10.92
N LEU A 102 9.74 -10.32 10.68
CA LEU A 102 10.36 -11.59 11.03
C LEU A 102 11.74 -11.75 10.36
N ALA A 103 11.84 -11.44 9.07
CA ALA A 103 13.08 -11.53 8.30
C ALA A 103 14.15 -10.57 8.83
N HIS A 104 13.78 -9.33 9.16
CA HIS A 104 14.69 -8.35 9.76
C HIS A 104 15.18 -8.81 11.14
N ARG A 105 14.29 -9.30 12.01
CA ARG A 105 14.65 -9.80 13.35
C ARG A 105 15.56 -11.02 13.32
N THR A 106 15.40 -11.85 12.30
CA THR A 106 16.17 -13.10 12.15
C THR A 106 17.35 -12.96 11.18
N ASN A 107 17.60 -11.75 10.66
CA ASN A 107 18.65 -11.43 9.70
C ASN A 107 18.68 -12.38 8.48
N ARG A 108 17.51 -12.63 7.88
CA ARG A 108 17.35 -13.50 6.72
C ARG A 108 16.87 -12.75 5.49
N PRO A 109 17.27 -13.18 4.28
CA PRO A 109 16.66 -12.70 3.06
C PRO A 109 15.18 -13.10 3.01
N PHE A 110 14.36 -12.22 2.44
CA PHE A 110 12.95 -12.49 2.19
C PHE A 110 12.55 -12.02 0.80
N PHE A 111 11.53 -12.68 0.27
CA PHE A 111 10.98 -12.49 -1.07
C PHE A 111 9.48 -12.33 -0.95
N THR A 112 8.88 -11.46 -1.77
CA THR A 112 7.45 -11.15 -1.68
C THR A 112 6.69 -11.70 -2.87
N PHE A 113 5.53 -12.27 -2.59
CA PHE A 113 4.60 -12.86 -3.54
C PHE A 113 3.23 -12.20 -3.30
N PRO A 114 3.04 -10.94 -3.76
CA PRO A 114 1.77 -10.25 -3.63
C PRO A 114 0.66 -11.04 -4.31
N THR A 115 -0.43 -11.29 -3.58
CA THR A 115 -1.64 -11.92 -4.13
C THR A 115 -2.79 -10.94 -4.30
N ILE A 116 -2.59 -9.68 -3.88
CA ILE A 116 -3.49 -8.56 -4.09
C ILE A 116 -2.64 -7.31 -4.38
N ALA A 117 -3.18 -6.38 -5.16
CA ALA A 117 -2.58 -5.05 -5.36
C ALA A 117 -3.38 -4.00 -4.58
N SER A 118 -3.25 -3.98 -3.26
CA SER A 118 -3.95 -3.02 -2.38
C SER A 118 -3.05 -2.01 -1.71
N THR A 119 -1.75 -2.31 -1.59
CA THR A 119 -0.73 -1.43 -1.00
C THR A 119 0.63 -1.75 -1.61
N CYS A 120 1.63 -0.91 -1.32
CA CYS A 120 3.02 -1.11 -1.77
C CYS A 120 3.89 -1.97 -0.83
N ALA A 121 3.29 -2.62 0.19
CA ALA A 121 4.02 -3.35 1.25
C ALA A 121 5.02 -4.39 0.73
N SER A 122 4.74 -4.99 -0.44
CA SER A 122 5.61 -5.96 -1.11
C SER A 122 6.98 -5.41 -1.51
N CYS A 123 7.09 -4.09 -1.67
CA CYS A 123 8.29 -3.39 -2.14
C CYS A 123 8.94 -2.52 -1.05
N THR A 124 8.16 -2.01 -0.10
CA THR A 124 8.68 -1.10 0.92
C THR A 124 9.61 -1.79 1.92
N SER A 125 10.57 -1.05 2.45
CA SER A 125 11.38 -1.49 3.60
C SER A 125 10.71 -1.19 4.96
N LEU A 126 9.64 -0.39 4.97
CA LEU A 126 8.78 -0.10 6.11
C LEU A 126 7.77 -1.22 6.34
N GLY A 127 7.58 -1.66 7.59
CA GLY A 127 6.45 -2.52 7.98
C GLY A 127 5.50 -1.80 8.93
N ILE A 128 4.20 -2.09 8.87
CA ILE A 128 3.20 -1.58 9.80
C ILE A 128 2.78 -2.69 10.75
N LEU A 129 2.89 -2.43 12.05
CA LEU A 129 2.54 -3.37 13.09
C LEU A 129 1.32 -2.91 13.86
N TYR A 130 0.49 -3.88 14.23
CA TYR A 130 -0.76 -3.70 14.93
C TYR A 130 -0.74 -4.45 16.27
N HIS A 131 -1.61 -4.02 17.17
CA HIS A 131 -2.03 -4.82 18.30
C HIS A 131 -2.94 -5.96 17.84
N PRO A 132 -3.13 -7.03 18.64
CA PRO A 132 -4.04 -8.13 18.30
C PRO A 132 -5.49 -7.71 18.07
N ASP A 133 -5.91 -6.56 18.61
CA ASP A 133 -7.23 -5.95 18.38
C ASP A 133 -7.34 -5.19 17.04
N GLY A 134 -6.25 -5.11 16.26
CA GLY A 134 -6.19 -4.43 14.98
C GLY A 134 -5.83 -2.95 15.05
N SER A 135 -5.66 -2.37 16.24
CA SER A 135 -5.22 -0.98 16.40
C SER A 135 -3.75 -0.80 16.01
N LEU A 136 -3.40 0.36 15.44
CA LEU A 136 -2.02 0.67 15.05
C LEU A 136 -1.11 0.66 16.29
N ARG A 137 -0.03 -0.12 16.26
CA ARG A 137 0.97 -0.20 17.32
C ARG A 137 2.18 0.67 17.01
N GLU A 138 2.90 0.33 15.94
CA GLU A 138 4.15 0.99 15.59
C GLU A 138 4.52 0.80 14.11
N TYR A 139 5.40 1.65 13.65
CA TYR A 139 6.05 1.54 12.34
C TYR A 139 7.42 0.87 12.51
N SER A 140 7.61 -0.27 11.85
CA SER A 140 8.90 -0.96 11.81
C SER A 140 9.78 -0.39 10.69
N PHE A 141 10.67 0.53 11.07
CA PHE A 141 11.58 1.16 10.13
C PHE A 141 12.82 0.29 9.90
N SER A 142 12.94 -0.27 8.69
CA SER A 142 14.16 -0.89 8.19
C SER A 142 14.57 -0.22 6.89
N LYS A 143 15.87 -0.27 6.56
CA LYS A 143 16.42 0.18 5.27
C LYS A 143 16.70 -0.99 4.31
N VAL A 144 16.24 -2.19 4.67
CA VAL A 144 16.44 -3.40 3.88
C VAL A 144 15.07 -3.84 3.33
N PRO A 145 14.78 -3.58 2.04
CA PRO A 145 13.57 -4.09 1.40
C PRO A 145 13.69 -5.61 1.17
N CYS A 146 12.66 -6.20 0.55
CA CYS A 146 12.76 -7.58 0.06
C CYS A 146 13.90 -7.70 -0.95
N ARG A 147 14.37 -8.93 -1.19
CA ARG A 147 15.38 -9.20 -2.22
C ARG A 147 14.78 -9.12 -3.63
N HIS A 148 13.57 -9.63 -3.79
CA HIS A 148 12.84 -9.63 -5.05
C HIS A 148 11.33 -9.73 -4.83
N ILE A 149 10.55 -9.22 -5.78
CA ILE A 149 9.10 -9.27 -5.82
C ILE A 149 8.66 -10.15 -7.00
N PHE A 150 7.90 -11.20 -6.74
CA PHE A 150 7.33 -12.07 -7.78
C PHE A 150 5.85 -11.77 -7.96
N ILE A 151 5.48 -11.12 -9.07
CA ILE A 151 4.14 -10.63 -9.32
C ILE A 151 3.47 -11.51 -10.39
N ASP A 152 2.53 -12.35 -9.96
CA ASP A 152 1.64 -13.05 -10.88
C ASP A 152 0.33 -12.25 -11.03
N PRO A 153 0.13 -11.53 -12.15
CA PRO A 153 -1.04 -10.68 -12.34
C PRO A 153 -2.34 -11.49 -12.42
N GLN A 154 -2.30 -12.79 -12.76
CA GLN A 154 -3.51 -13.62 -12.75
C GLN A 154 -4.00 -13.86 -11.33
N ILE A 155 -3.09 -14.14 -10.39
CA ILE A 155 -3.47 -14.29 -8.96
C ILE A 155 -4.15 -13.00 -8.45
N ILE A 156 -3.66 -11.84 -8.87
CA ILE A 156 -4.23 -10.55 -8.49
C ILE A 156 -5.58 -10.30 -9.20
N ALA A 157 -5.72 -10.67 -10.47
CA ALA A 157 -6.98 -10.58 -11.22
C ALA A 157 -8.07 -11.51 -10.65
N ASP A 158 -7.67 -12.65 -10.09
CA ASP A 158 -8.59 -13.62 -9.48
C ASP A 158 -9.00 -13.22 -8.05
N ALA A 159 -8.30 -12.26 -7.44
CA ALA A 159 -8.62 -11.77 -6.10
C ALA A 159 -9.84 -10.81 -6.10
N PRO A 160 -10.50 -10.60 -4.94
CA PRO A 160 -11.61 -9.65 -4.85
C PRO A 160 -11.21 -8.25 -5.32
N ALA A 161 -11.89 -7.74 -6.35
CA ALA A 161 -11.56 -6.48 -7.03
C ALA A 161 -11.56 -5.25 -6.11
N GLN A 162 -12.24 -5.30 -4.96
CA GLN A 162 -12.21 -4.24 -3.94
C GLN A 162 -10.78 -3.92 -3.44
N TYR A 163 -9.87 -4.92 -3.44
CA TYR A 163 -8.49 -4.70 -3.05
C TYR A 163 -7.72 -3.87 -4.08
N LEU A 164 -7.94 -4.12 -5.38
CA LEU A 164 -7.39 -3.31 -6.45
C LEU A 164 -7.99 -1.89 -6.42
N TRP A 165 -9.31 -1.80 -6.24
CA TRP A 165 -10.02 -0.52 -6.13
C TRP A 165 -9.47 0.35 -5.00
N ALA A 166 -9.29 -0.21 -3.80
CA ALA A 166 -8.65 0.50 -2.69
C ALA A 166 -7.17 0.84 -3.02
N GLY A 167 -6.42 -0.08 -3.62
CA GLY A 167 -5.03 0.18 -4.00
C GLY A 167 -4.87 1.35 -4.98
N ILE A 168 -5.80 1.50 -5.93
CA ILE A 168 -5.86 2.65 -6.84
C ILE A 168 -6.08 3.96 -6.06
N GLY A 169 -7.01 3.97 -5.11
CA GLY A 169 -7.32 5.14 -4.29
C GLY A 169 -6.15 5.62 -3.44
N ASP A 170 -5.43 4.69 -2.82
CA ASP A 170 -4.24 4.98 -1.98
C ASP A 170 -3.03 5.45 -2.81
N THR A 171 -2.77 4.77 -3.93
CA THR A 171 -1.55 4.97 -4.73
C THR A 171 -1.40 6.41 -5.21
N MET A 172 -2.49 7.06 -5.63
CA MET A 172 -2.48 8.44 -6.08
C MET A 172 -2.00 9.43 -5.01
N ALA A 173 -2.22 9.14 -3.73
CA ALA A 173 -1.84 10.05 -2.64
C ALA A 173 -0.33 10.28 -2.60
N LYS A 174 0.50 9.29 -2.98
CA LYS A 174 1.96 9.48 -3.02
C LYS A 174 2.38 10.60 -3.95
N TYR A 175 1.73 10.78 -5.08
CA TYR A 175 2.02 11.92 -5.97
C TYR A 175 1.59 13.24 -5.33
N TYR A 176 0.33 13.33 -4.91
CA TYR A 176 -0.26 14.58 -4.44
C TYR A 176 0.35 15.05 -3.13
N GLU A 177 0.65 14.14 -2.21
CA GLU A 177 1.29 14.46 -0.94
C GLU A 177 2.76 14.79 -1.13
N SER A 178 3.55 13.97 -1.84
CA SER A 178 4.97 14.27 -2.01
C SER A 178 5.24 15.56 -2.75
N THR A 179 4.48 15.85 -3.80
CA THR A 179 4.64 17.12 -4.53
C THR A 179 4.18 18.33 -3.73
N THR A 180 3.19 18.18 -2.85
CA THR A 180 2.71 19.28 -1.99
C THR A 180 3.66 19.51 -0.82
N SER A 181 3.95 18.46 -0.04
CA SER A 181 4.81 18.53 1.15
C SER A 181 6.24 19.01 0.83
N SER A 182 6.75 18.71 -0.37
CA SER A 182 8.09 19.16 -0.79
C SER A 182 8.14 20.57 -1.41
N ARG A 183 6.99 21.26 -1.55
CA ARG A 183 6.95 22.56 -2.23
C ARG A 183 7.72 23.63 -1.45
N GLY A 184 8.66 24.29 -2.11
CA GLY A 184 9.55 25.28 -1.47
C GLY A 184 10.71 24.67 -0.68
N CYS A 185 10.83 23.33 -0.64
CA CYS A 185 11.98 22.65 -0.07
C CYS A 185 13.08 22.45 -1.12
N SER A 186 14.30 22.20 -0.66
CA SER A 186 15.42 21.70 -1.48
C SER A 186 15.74 20.27 -1.06
N PRO A 187 14.97 19.26 -1.53
CA PRO A 187 15.15 17.87 -1.12
C PRO A 187 16.53 17.34 -1.50
N GLU A 188 17.07 16.46 -0.65
CA GLU A 188 18.30 15.71 -0.95
C GLU A 188 18.08 14.79 -2.16
N HIS A 189 19.18 14.33 -2.79
CA HIS A 189 19.13 13.56 -4.03
C HIS A 189 18.12 12.38 -4.03
N SER A 190 18.06 11.60 -2.93
CA SER A 190 17.13 10.47 -2.79
C SER A 190 15.67 10.92 -2.83
N ASP A 191 15.33 11.92 -2.01
CA ASP A 191 13.97 12.47 -1.95
C ASP A 191 13.59 13.11 -3.30
N ALA A 192 14.50 13.88 -3.90
CA ALA A 192 14.27 14.54 -5.18
C ALA A 192 13.97 13.54 -6.31
N MET A 193 14.69 12.41 -6.36
CA MET A 193 14.40 11.33 -7.31
C MET A 193 13.03 10.73 -7.07
N GLY A 194 12.69 10.39 -5.82
CA GLY A 194 11.40 9.80 -5.52
C GLY A 194 10.21 10.75 -5.74
N ILE A 195 10.37 12.04 -5.44
CA ILE A 195 9.37 13.09 -5.74
C ILE A 195 9.16 13.17 -7.26
N CYS A 196 10.23 13.18 -8.05
CA CYS A 196 10.13 13.16 -9.52
C CYS A 196 9.40 11.91 -10.03
N MET A 197 9.73 10.72 -9.48
CA MET A 197 9.08 9.46 -9.83
C MET A 197 7.62 9.36 -9.37
N SER A 198 7.20 10.15 -8.39
CA SER A 198 5.87 10.05 -7.77
C SER A 198 4.71 10.25 -8.75
N ALA A 199 4.93 10.91 -9.90
CA ALA A 199 3.93 11.01 -10.97
C ALA A 199 3.46 9.63 -11.47
N MET A 200 4.33 8.61 -11.43
CA MET A 200 3.99 7.22 -11.76
C MET A 200 3.01 6.57 -10.78
N CYS A 201 2.71 7.22 -9.65
CA CYS A 201 1.71 6.78 -8.69
C CYS A 201 0.31 7.36 -8.98
N ALA A 202 0.19 8.41 -9.80
CA ALA A 202 -1.11 9.01 -10.15
C ALA A 202 -1.47 8.87 -11.62
N GLU A 203 -0.54 9.13 -12.55
CA GLU A 203 -0.86 9.16 -13.97
C GLU A 203 -1.37 7.81 -14.51
N PRO A 204 -0.75 6.64 -14.20
CA PRO A 204 -1.28 5.36 -14.65
C PRO A 204 -2.63 5.03 -14.01
N MET A 205 -2.86 5.44 -12.76
CA MET A 205 -4.15 5.23 -12.07
C MET A 205 -5.27 6.00 -12.78
N LEU A 206 -5.06 7.29 -13.05
CA LEU A 206 -6.03 8.15 -13.73
C LEU A 206 -6.28 7.69 -15.18
N LYS A 207 -5.25 7.18 -15.86
CA LYS A 207 -5.34 6.72 -17.25
C LYS A 207 -6.01 5.35 -17.39
N TRP A 208 -5.63 4.39 -16.54
CA TRP A 208 -5.97 2.98 -16.71
C TRP A 208 -6.87 2.41 -15.62
N GLY A 209 -7.05 3.09 -14.49
CA GLY A 209 -7.72 2.58 -13.29
C GLY A 209 -9.12 2.01 -13.55
N ALA A 210 -9.95 2.72 -14.32
CA ALA A 210 -11.31 2.26 -14.63
C ALA A 210 -11.31 0.97 -15.47
N GLN A 211 -10.41 0.90 -16.46
CA GLN A 211 -10.25 -0.29 -17.30
C GLN A 211 -9.66 -1.45 -16.50
N ALA A 212 -8.60 -1.22 -15.71
CA ALA A 212 -7.99 -2.21 -14.85
C ALA A 212 -8.97 -2.81 -13.84
N LEU A 213 -9.84 -1.97 -13.25
CA LEU A 213 -10.87 -2.46 -12.33
C LEU A 213 -11.90 -3.34 -13.04
N LYS A 214 -12.31 -2.98 -14.26
CA LYS A 214 -13.19 -3.81 -15.09
C LYS A 214 -12.52 -5.14 -15.45
N ASP A 215 -11.24 -5.10 -15.82
CA ASP A 215 -10.45 -6.29 -16.19
C ASP A 215 -10.28 -7.23 -14.99
N CYS A 216 -9.99 -6.69 -13.81
CA CYS A 216 -9.92 -7.45 -12.56
C CYS A 216 -11.26 -8.10 -12.20
N ARG A 217 -12.38 -7.38 -12.32
CA ARG A 217 -13.73 -7.97 -12.14
C ARG A 217 -14.06 -9.06 -13.15
N ALA A 218 -13.40 -9.04 -14.32
CA ALA A 218 -13.53 -10.06 -15.36
C ALA A 218 -12.46 -11.16 -15.27
N HIS A 219 -11.59 -11.13 -14.24
CA HIS A 219 -10.48 -12.07 -14.07
C HIS A 219 -9.52 -12.12 -15.28
N ALA A 220 -9.39 -10.99 -15.99
CA ALA A 220 -8.63 -10.88 -17.23
C ALA A 220 -7.32 -10.10 -17.00
N VAL A 221 -6.19 -10.71 -17.36
CA VAL A 221 -4.89 -10.01 -17.37
C VAL A 221 -4.74 -9.22 -18.67
N THR A 222 -4.73 -7.90 -18.55
CA THR A 222 -4.54 -6.96 -19.66
C THR A 222 -3.33 -6.05 -19.40
N ALA A 223 -2.91 -5.29 -20.42
CA ALA A 223 -1.90 -4.25 -20.23
C ALA A 223 -2.35 -3.19 -19.21
N ALA A 224 -3.62 -2.78 -19.23
CA ALA A 224 -4.16 -1.79 -18.29
C ALA A 224 -4.09 -2.30 -16.84
N LEU A 225 -4.50 -3.56 -16.60
CA LEU A 225 -4.38 -4.17 -15.27
C LEU A 225 -2.92 -4.29 -14.83
N THR A 226 -2.04 -4.70 -15.74
CA THR A 226 -0.60 -4.84 -15.46
C THR A 226 0.04 -3.51 -15.07
N GLU A 227 -0.25 -2.42 -15.79
CA GLU A 227 0.24 -1.08 -15.47
C GLU A 227 -0.25 -0.60 -14.09
N VAL A 228 -1.51 -0.87 -13.76
CA VAL A 228 -2.06 -0.50 -12.44
C VAL A 228 -1.41 -1.33 -11.32
N ILE A 229 -1.22 -2.63 -11.51
CA ILE A 229 -0.52 -3.49 -10.54
C ILE A 229 0.91 -2.98 -10.30
N LEU A 230 1.65 -2.65 -11.36
CA LEU A 230 3.00 -2.10 -11.26
C LEU A 230 3.02 -0.73 -10.57
N GLY A 231 2.06 0.14 -10.87
CA GLY A 231 1.90 1.42 -10.19
C GLY A 231 1.73 1.24 -8.68
N ILE A 232 0.79 0.39 -8.26
CA ILE A 232 0.46 0.15 -6.84
C ILE A 232 1.62 -0.50 -6.09
N ILE A 233 2.26 -1.52 -6.68
CA ILE A 233 3.26 -2.32 -5.97
C ILE A 233 4.66 -1.72 -6.11
N VAL A 234 5.09 -1.46 -7.34
CA VAL A 234 6.47 -1.12 -7.68
C VAL A 234 6.69 0.38 -7.61
N SER A 235 5.95 1.20 -8.36
CA SER A 235 6.17 2.66 -8.39
C SER A 235 5.99 3.26 -7.00
N THR A 236 4.85 2.99 -6.34
CA THR A 236 4.57 3.45 -4.98
C THR A 236 5.61 2.95 -3.97
N GLY A 237 6.05 1.70 -4.12
CA GLY A 237 7.07 1.10 -3.27
C GLY A 237 8.46 1.72 -3.42
N LEU A 238 8.89 2.00 -4.65
CA LEU A 238 10.15 2.70 -4.93
C LEU A 238 10.10 4.12 -4.39
N VAL A 239 9.01 4.86 -4.63
CA VAL A 239 8.82 6.22 -4.09
C VAL A 239 8.92 6.20 -2.57
N SER A 240 8.26 5.24 -1.91
CA SER A 240 8.31 5.09 -0.44
C SER A 240 9.71 4.73 0.08
N ASN A 241 10.55 4.07 -0.72
CA ASN A 241 11.94 3.75 -0.35
C ASN A 241 12.90 4.93 -0.62
N PHE A 242 12.56 5.80 -1.57
CA PHE A 242 13.35 6.99 -1.90
C PHE A 242 13.08 8.17 -0.96
N VAL A 243 11.80 8.41 -0.69
CA VAL A 243 11.30 9.64 -0.09
C VAL A 243 11.04 9.41 1.40
N GLN A 244 11.57 10.29 2.24
CA GLN A 244 11.38 10.22 3.69
C GLN A 244 9.92 10.43 4.12
N VAL A 245 9.59 10.03 5.35
CA VAL A 245 8.21 10.06 5.87
C VAL A 245 7.59 11.45 5.78
N ASP A 246 8.35 12.50 6.11
CA ASP A 246 7.87 13.89 6.08
C ASP A 246 7.42 14.38 4.69
N PHE A 247 7.86 13.72 3.62
CA PHE A 247 7.43 14.00 2.25
C PHE A 247 6.56 12.89 1.65
N THR A 248 6.37 11.73 2.29
CA THR A 248 5.54 10.62 1.76
C THR A 248 4.19 10.48 2.43
N THR A 249 3.90 11.33 3.41
CA THR A 249 2.58 11.56 3.97
C THR A 249 2.23 13.04 3.86
N GLY A 250 0.95 13.35 4.01
CA GLY A 250 0.39 14.67 3.83
C GLY A 250 -1.06 14.76 4.29
N ALA A 251 -1.76 15.76 3.77
CA ALA A 251 -3.15 16.02 4.17
C ALA A 251 -4.11 14.85 3.86
N ALA A 252 -3.86 14.04 2.82
CA ALA A 252 -4.77 12.93 2.49
C ALA A 252 -4.72 11.82 3.54
N HIS A 253 -3.52 11.42 3.98
CA HIS A 253 -3.33 10.47 5.06
C HIS A 253 -3.72 11.06 6.43
N ALA A 254 -3.51 12.36 6.65
CA ALA A 254 -4.04 13.04 7.83
C ALA A 254 -5.57 12.89 7.91
N MET A 255 -6.27 13.07 6.79
CA MET A 255 -7.73 12.87 6.70
C MET A 255 -8.12 11.42 6.95
N TYR A 256 -7.40 10.46 6.36
CA TYR A 256 -7.58 9.04 6.69
C TYR A 256 -7.54 8.80 8.20
N ASN A 257 -6.46 9.22 8.86
CA ASN A 257 -6.29 9.08 10.32
C ASN A 257 -7.40 9.79 11.12
N GLY A 258 -7.91 10.90 10.59
CA GLY A 258 -8.99 11.68 11.18
C GLY A 258 -10.36 11.00 11.09
N PHE A 259 -10.71 10.44 9.94
CA PHE A 259 -12.02 9.79 9.77
C PHE A 259 -12.09 8.40 10.40
N THR A 260 -10.98 7.65 10.44
CA THR A 260 -11.00 6.28 10.99
C THR A 260 -11.15 6.21 12.50
N VAL A 261 -11.12 7.33 13.24
CA VAL A 261 -11.46 7.34 14.68
C VAL A 261 -12.95 7.51 14.93
N LEU A 262 -13.75 7.74 13.89
CA LEU A 262 -15.20 7.83 14.01
C LEU A 262 -15.78 6.39 14.01
N PRO A 263 -16.53 5.99 15.05
CA PRO A 263 -17.09 4.64 15.14
C PRO A 263 -17.89 4.25 13.89
N GLU A 264 -18.68 5.17 13.35
CA GLU A 264 -19.47 4.93 12.13
C GLU A 264 -18.62 4.62 10.90
N VAL A 265 -17.41 5.18 10.78
CA VAL A 265 -16.50 4.89 9.66
C VAL A 265 -15.85 3.52 9.86
N GLU A 266 -15.43 3.22 11.09
CA GLU A 266 -14.80 1.95 11.45
C GLU A 266 -15.77 0.76 11.33
N GLU A 267 -16.99 0.89 11.84
CA GLU A 267 -18.03 -0.15 11.83
C GLU A 267 -18.50 -0.51 10.41
N ASN A 268 -18.44 0.43 9.46
CA ASN A 268 -18.78 0.17 8.06
C ASN A 268 -17.62 -0.44 7.26
N GLY A 269 -16.44 -0.60 7.87
CA GLY A 269 -15.35 -1.39 7.30
C GLY A 269 -14.74 -0.81 6.02
N HIS A 270 -14.72 0.52 5.88
CA HIS A 270 -14.09 1.20 4.74
C HIS A 270 -12.63 0.79 4.58
N LEU A 271 -12.21 0.63 3.32
CA LEU A 271 -10.84 0.25 3.02
C LEU A 271 -9.90 1.46 3.13
N HIS A 272 -8.62 1.23 3.40
CA HIS A 272 -7.64 2.30 3.57
C HIS A 272 -7.64 3.32 2.41
N GLY A 273 -7.47 2.83 1.18
CA GLY A 273 -7.40 3.67 0.00
C GLY A 273 -8.72 4.34 -0.40
N GLU A 274 -9.85 3.89 0.13
CA GLU A 274 -11.16 4.51 -0.08
C GLU A 274 -11.20 5.89 0.62
N ILE A 275 -10.84 5.93 1.90
CA ILE A 275 -10.81 7.18 2.66
C ILE A 275 -9.61 8.04 2.24
N VAL A 276 -8.46 7.44 1.89
CA VAL A 276 -7.32 8.21 1.34
C VAL A 276 -7.71 8.92 0.03
N ALA A 277 -8.46 8.26 -0.87
CA ALA A 277 -8.94 8.90 -2.10
C ALA A 277 -9.86 10.09 -1.84
N TYR A 278 -10.69 10.03 -0.79
CA TYR A 278 -11.45 11.19 -0.31
C TYR A 278 -10.52 12.29 0.21
N GLY A 279 -9.52 11.92 1.01
CA GLY A 279 -8.50 12.83 1.53
C GLY A 279 -7.73 13.58 0.45
N ILE A 280 -7.49 12.99 -0.72
CA ILE A 280 -6.86 13.67 -1.87
C ILE A 280 -7.73 14.83 -2.37
N LEU A 281 -9.06 14.68 -2.42
CA LEU A 281 -9.95 15.77 -2.82
C LEU A 281 -9.86 16.94 -1.84
N ILE A 282 -9.87 16.63 -0.53
CA ILE A 282 -9.71 17.64 0.53
C ILE A 282 -8.34 18.34 0.42
N LEU A 283 -7.27 17.58 0.21
CA LEU A 283 -5.92 18.11 -0.02
C LEU A 283 -5.92 19.11 -1.18
N LEU A 284 -6.47 18.74 -2.34
CA LEU A 284 -6.45 19.58 -3.53
C LEU A 284 -7.26 20.87 -3.37
N LEU A 285 -8.39 20.81 -2.65
CA LEU A 285 -9.18 21.99 -2.30
C LEU A 285 -8.45 22.92 -1.34
N MET A 286 -7.85 22.39 -0.27
CA MET A 286 -7.03 23.17 0.67
C MET A 286 -5.84 23.84 -0.04
N ASP A 287 -5.21 23.12 -0.98
CA ASP A 287 -4.08 23.62 -1.77
C ASP A 287 -4.50 24.51 -2.96
N LYS A 288 -5.81 24.71 -3.16
CA LYS A 288 -6.40 25.52 -4.25
C LYS A 288 -6.00 25.05 -5.66
N ARG A 289 -5.74 23.76 -5.84
CA ARG A 289 -5.42 23.14 -7.14
C ARG A 289 -6.70 22.68 -7.85
N LEU A 290 -7.54 23.64 -8.25
CA LEU A 290 -8.91 23.37 -8.71
C LEU A 290 -8.99 22.51 -10.00
N ASP A 291 -8.08 22.70 -10.95
CA ASP A 291 -8.06 21.90 -12.19
C ASP A 291 -7.76 20.41 -11.90
N GLU A 292 -6.79 20.16 -11.03
CA GLU A 292 -6.45 18.80 -10.61
C GLU A 292 -7.53 18.22 -9.69
N PHE A 293 -8.16 19.04 -8.84
CA PHE A 293 -9.33 18.63 -8.06
C PHE A 293 -10.44 18.11 -8.96
N GLU A 294 -10.83 18.86 -10.00
CA GLU A 294 -11.91 18.45 -10.89
C GLU A 294 -11.58 17.15 -11.64
N LYS A 295 -10.33 17.00 -12.08
CA LYS A 295 -9.82 15.78 -12.71
C LYS A 295 -9.93 14.58 -11.77
N VAL A 296 -9.45 14.69 -10.53
CA VAL A 296 -9.51 13.60 -9.54
C VAL A 296 -10.94 13.33 -9.10
N TYR A 297 -11.77 14.36 -8.92
CA TYR A 297 -13.19 14.20 -8.59
C TYR A 297 -13.93 13.37 -9.64
N ARG A 298 -13.78 13.72 -10.93
CA ARG A 298 -14.40 12.97 -12.04
C ARG A 298 -13.90 11.53 -12.11
N PHE A 299 -12.61 11.32 -11.84
CA PHE A 299 -12.04 9.98 -11.74
C PHE A 299 -12.65 9.19 -10.57
N ASN A 300 -12.72 9.78 -9.37
CA ASN A 300 -13.31 9.15 -8.19
C ASN A 300 -14.77 8.75 -8.46
N ARG A 301 -15.57 9.63 -9.07
CA ARG A 301 -16.95 9.31 -9.50
C ARG A 301 -16.99 8.10 -10.43
N THR A 302 -16.12 8.07 -11.45
CA THR A 302 -16.05 6.97 -12.43
C THR A 302 -15.66 5.65 -11.75
N MET A 303 -14.78 5.70 -10.76
CA MET A 303 -14.31 4.55 -10.00
C MET A 303 -15.28 4.11 -8.90
N GLY A 304 -16.28 4.93 -8.57
CA GLY A 304 -17.12 4.75 -7.38
C GLY A 304 -16.36 4.98 -6.07
N LEU A 305 -15.23 5.71 -6.11
CA LEU A 305 -14.53 6.17 -4.91
C LEU A 305 -15.30 7.32 -4.24
N PRO A 306 -15.13 7.54 -2.93
CA PRO A 306 -15.88 8.55 -2.22
C PRO A 306 -15.67 9.96 -2.77
N THR A 307 -16.77 10.68 -2.85
CA THR A 307 -16.81 12.08 -3.29
C THR A 307 -17.57 12.98 -2.33
N CYS A 308 -18.28 12.40 -1.35
CA CYS A 308 -18.97 13.14 -0.30
C CYS A 308 -18.94 12.37 1.03
N LEU A 309 -19.29 13.03 2.13
CA LEU A 309 -19.29 12.45 3.48
C LEU A 309 -20.20 11.23 3.62
N LYS A 310 -21.32 11.22 2.88
CA LYS A 310 -22.24 10.06 2.86
C LYS A 310 -21.56 8.81 2.31
N ASP A 311 -20.64 8.94 1.36
CA ASP A 311 -19.94 7.80 0.76
C ASP A 311 -18.98 7.13 1.76
N ILE A 312 -18.58 7.83 2.83
CA ILE A 312 -17.78 7.31 3.94
C ILE A 312 -18.59 7.21 5.25
N ASN A 313 -19.92 7.11 5.16
CA ASN A 313 -20.82 6.88 6.28
C ASN A 313 -20.69 7.90 7.44
N THR A 314 -20.37 9.17 7.12
CA THR A 314 -20.24 10.25 8.11
C THR A 314 -21.06 11.49 7.73
N ALA A 315 -21.02 12.52 8.58
CA ALA A 315 -21.80 13.75 8.43
C ALA A 315 -21.00 15.00 8.83
N GLU A 316 -21.48 16.18 8.44
CA GLU A 316 -20.78 17.45 8.63
C GLU A 316 -20.45 17.77 10.10
N ASP A 317 -21.32 17.39 11.04
CA ASP A 317 -21.14 17.62 12.47
C ASP A 317 -19.99 16.80 13.08
N ARG A 318 -19.54 15.75 12.38
CA ARG A 318 -18.39 14.91 12.78
C ARG A 318 -17.05 15.43 12.27
N VAL A 319 -17.06 16.25 11.22
CA VAL A 319 -15.84 16.77 10.58
C VAL A 319 -14.91 17.49 11.57
N PRO A 320 -15.39 18.29 12.55
CA PRO A 320 -14.53 18.90 13.55
C PRO A 320 -13.72 17.89 14.38
N GLN A 321 -14.30 16.74 14.73
CA GLN A 321 -13.61 15.68 15.48
C GLN A 321 -12.55 15.01 14.61
N ALA A 322 -12.89 14.70 13.35
CA ALA A 322 -11.94 14.14 12.40
C ALA A 322 -10.75 15.08 12.15
N ALA A 323 -11.01 16.37 11.97
CA ALA A 323 -9.98 17.39 11.80
C ALA A 323 -9.05 17.52 13.02
N ASP A 324 -9.61 17.50 14.24
CA ASP A 324 -8.79 17.52 15.47
C ASP A 324 -7.85 16.32 15.56
N LYS A 325 -8.31 15.14 15.12
CA LYS A 325 -7.47 13.95 15.09
C LYS A 325 -6.42 14.02 13.99
N ALA A 326 -6.79 14.46 12.79
CA ALA A 326 -5.89 14.59 11.64
C ALA A 326 -4.66 15.45 11.96
N LEU A 327 -4.85 16.54 12.71
CA LEU A 327 -3.80 17.49 13.06
C LEU A 327 -2.91 17.04 14.25
N LYS A 328 -3.22 15.91 14.91
CA LYS A 328 -2.38 15.33 15.97
C LYS A 328 -1.23 14.47 15.42
N GLY A 329 -1.30 14.09 14.15
CA GLY A 329 -0.32 13.24 13.49
C GLY A 329 0.94 13.97 13.05
N ILE A 330 1.84 13.23 12.41
CA ILE A 330 3.04 13.80 11.76
C ILE A 330 2.77 14.23 10.32
N ASP A 331 1.59 13.91 9.79
CA ASP A 331 1.32 13.87 8.35
C ASP A 331 1.45 15.24 7.67
N VAL A 332 1.06 16.32 8.37
CA VAL A 332 1.16 17.70 7.87
C VAL A 332 2.23 18.52 8.62
N ARG A 333 3.19 17.85 9.27
CA ARG A 333 4.27 18.51 10.03
C ARG A 333 5.22 19.28 9.12
N VAL A 334 5.53 18.73 7.95
CA VAL A 334 6.30 19.39 6.89
C VAL A 334 5.35 19.66 5.74
N TYR A 335 4.94 20.91 5.60
CA TYR A 335 3.94 21.32 4.62
C TYR A 335 4.22 22.77 4.19
N PRO A 336 3.90 23.17 2.96
CA PRO A 336 4.23 24.50 2.44
C PRO A 336 3.43 25.65 3.09
N TYR A 337 2.49 25.33 3.97
CA TYR A 337 1.67 26.26 4.75
C TYR A 337 1.13 25.56 6.00
N GLU A 338 0.68 26.33 6.97
CA GLU A 338 0.00 25.80 8.16
C GLU A 338 -1.36 25.22 7.77
N VAL A 339 -1.59 23.93 8.06
CA VAL A 339 -2.88 23.28 7.88
C VAL A 339 -3.70 23.46 9.15
N THR A 340 -4.80 24.20 9.05
CA THR A 340 -5.68 24.47 10.20
C THR A 340 -6.97 23.66 10.15
N LYS A 341 -7.62 23.52 11.32
CA LYS A 341 -8.93 22.87 11.44
C LYS A 341 -9.98 23.54 10.53
N ASP A 342 -9.99 24.87 10.49
CA ASP A 342 -10.94 25.63 9.67
C ASP A 342 -10.71 25.41 8.17
N MET A 343 -9.46 25.25 7.73
CA MET A 343 -9.16 24.89 6.34
C MET A 343 -9.73 23.53 5.96
N ILE A 344 -9.59 22.53 6.83
CA ILE A 344 -10.15 21.18 6.61
C ILE A 344 -11.68 21.26 6.53
N ILE A 345 -12.33 21.93 7.49
CA ILE A 345 -13.80 22.07 7.53
C ILE A 345 -14.30 22.81 6.29
N ALA A 346 -13.62 23.89 5.88
CA ALA A 346 -13.98 24.66 4.68
C ALA A 346 -13.83 23.83 3.40
N ALA A 347 -12.75 23.07 3.26
CA ALA A 347 -12.54 22.19 2.11
C ALA A 347 -13.58 21.07 2.04
N VAL A 348 -13.96 20.47 3.17
CA VAL A 348 -15.04 19.46 3.22
C VAL A 348 -16.37 20.07 2.80
N ARG A 349 -16.73 21.25 3.32
CA ARG A 349 -17.97 21.94 2.91
C ARG A 349 -17.98 22.28 1.42
N GLN A 350 -16.85 22.77 0.90
CA GLN A 350 -16.70 23.04 -0.53
C GLN A 350 -16.87 21.76 -1.37
N LEU A 351 -16.36 20.62 -0.90
CA LEU A 351 -16.57 19.33 -1.57
C LEU A 351 -18.03 18.88 -1.52
N GLU A 352 -18.73 19.05 -0.40
CA GLU A 352 -20.15 18.73 -0.28
C GLU A 352 -21.01 19.58 -1.23
N GLU A 353 -20.77 20.90 -1.30
CA GLU A 353 -21.43 21.81 -2.22
C GLU A 353 -21.17 21.44 -3.68
N TYR A 354 -19.91 21.18 -4.04
CA TYR A 354 -19.54 20.76 -5.39
C TYR A 354 -20.18 19.43 -5.76
N SER A 355 -20.22 18.48 -4.83
CA SER A 355 -20.83 17.16 -5.03
C SER A 355 -22.34 17.24 -5.21
N ALA A 356 -23.02 18.10 -4.43
CA ALA A 356 -24.45 18.32 -4.56
C ALA A 356 -24.81 18.93 -5.93
N ALA A 357 -23.96 19.83 -6.47
CA ALA A 357 -24.17 20.46 -7.76
C ALA A 357 -23.88 19.55 -8.97
N ASN A 358 -23.08 18.49 -8.79
CA ASN A 358 -22.59 17.60 -9.85
C ASN A 358 -23.00 16.14 -9.64
N ARG A 359 -24.11 15.91 -8.93
CA ARG A 359 -24.60 14.58 -8.56
C ARG A 359 -25.40 13.88 -9.64
#